data_AF-A0A3A9AM25-F1
#
_entry.id   AF-A0A3A9AM25-F1
#
_cell.length_a   1.000
_cell.length_b   1.000
_cell.length_c   1.000
_cell.angle_alpha   90.00
_cell.angle_beta   90.00
_cell.angle_gamma   90.00
#
_symmetry.space_group_name_H-M   'P 1'
#
loop_
_entity.id
_entity.type
_entity.pdbx_description
1 polymer ?
#
loop_
_entity_poly.entity_id
_entity_poly.type
_entity_poly.pdbx_seq_one_letter_code
_entity_poly.pdbx_strand_id
1 'polypeptide(L)'
;MKNNPVEIEGIPVIDLEHAATLKNGTILVALHEKYLADAIKNLREKGFFNLISISFDSDIWSSIRWNWLYEHERKCGTTFLSLEDALNKDLHVYVAHSITDKTLKDVFPIRKFEIPIQVGAILTDKKIFSIRDDQGENISEKNRQYCELTALYWIWKNDKSKYAGLSHYRRRFKINEEQA
;
A
#
# COMPACT_ATOMS: atom_id res chain seq x y z
N MET A 1 16.26 -13.05 -31.95
CA MET A 1 16.47 -11.59 -31.92
C MET A 1 15.74 -10.80 -33.02
N LYS A 2 15.21 -11.40 -34.10
CA LYS A 2 14.47 -10.62 -35.13
C LYS A 2 13.37 -9.78 -34.44
N ASN A 3 13.44 -8.46 -34.63
CA ASN A 3 12.55 -7.41 -34.10
C ASN A 3 12.78 -6.93 -32.66
N ASN A 4 13.79 -7.42 -31.93
CA ASN A 4 14.17 -6.81 -30.66
C ASN A 4 15.16 -5.66 -30.89
N PRO A 5 15.10 -4.59 -30.08
CA PRO A 5 16.15 -3.57 -30.09
C PRO A 5 17.48 -4.19 -29.66
N VAL A 6 18.59 -3.65 -30.17
CA VAL A 6 19.95 -4.10 -29.82
C VAL A 6 20.38 -3.57 -28.45
N GLU A 7 19.74 -2.50 -27.97
CA GLU A 7 19.99 -1.88 -26.67
C GLU A 7 18.72 -1.23 -26.11
N ILE A 8 18.67 -1.07 -24.79
CA ILE A 8 17.64 -0.33 -24.05
C ILE A 8 18.37 0.59 -23.07
N GLU A 9 18.20 1.91 -23.21
CA GLU A 9 18.86 2.92 -22.36
C GLU A 9 20.40 2.73 -22.26
N GLY A 10 21.03 2.33 -23.37
CA GLY A 10 22.47 2.06 -23.45
C GLY A 10 22.89 0.71 -22.85
N ILE A 11 21.95 -0.12 -22.42
CA ILE A 11 22.21 -1.50 -21.94
C ILE A 11 21.99 -2.48 -23.11
N PRO A 12 22.98 -3.34 -23.43
CA PRO A 12 22.88 -4.25 -24.56
C PRO A 12 21.82 -5.34 -24.32
N VAL A 13 21.04 -5.61 -25.36
CA VAL A 13 20.08 -6.72 -25.39
C VAL A 13 20.77 -7.94 -25.99
N ILE A 14 20.98 -8.96 -25.17
CA ILE A 14 21.63 -10.21 -25.59
C ILE A 14 20.67 -11.39 -25.47
N ASP A 15 20.90 -12.43 -26.26
CA ASP A 15 20.17 -13.69 -26.12
C ASP A 15 20.87 -14.62 -25.12
N LEU A 16 20.23 -15.76 -24.86
CA LEU A 16 20.72 -16.71 -23.87
C LEU A 16 22.02 -17.42 -24.27
N GLU A 17 22.37 -17.47 -25.56
CA GLU A 17 23.63 -18.07 -26.01
C GLU A 17 24.78 -17.11 -25.70
N HIS A 18 24.62 -15.83 -26.02
CA HIS A 18 25.59 -14.79 -25.70
C HIS A 18 25.70 -14.54 -24.19
N ALA A 19 24.62 -14.76 -23.43
CA ALA A 19 24.61 -14.64 -21.97
C ALA A 19 25.28 -15.83 -21.24
N ALA A 20 25.79 -16.85 -21.94
CA ALA A 20 26.35 -18.05 -21.31
C ALA A 20 27.54 -17.78 -20.38
N THR A 21 28.26 -16.67 -20.57
CA THR A 21 29.36 -16.23 -19.70
C THR A 21 28.87 -15.60 -18.38
N LEU A 22 27.59 -15.26 -18.29
CA LEU A 22 26.97 -14.57 -17.16
C LEU A 22 26.20 -15.50 -16.22
N LYS A 23 26.40 -16.82 -16.32
CA LYS A 23 25.64 -17.84 -15.56
C LYS A 23 25.69 -17.70 -14.04
N ASN A 24 26.76 -17.10 -13.51
CA ASN A 24 26.94 -16.86 -12.09
C ASN A 24 26.26 -15.56 -11.61
N GLY A 25 25.80 -14.71 -12.54
CA GLY A 25 25.08 -13.49 -12.24
C GLY A 25 23.69 -13.76 -11.70
N THR A 26 23.14 -12.80 -10.95
CA THR A 26 21.74 -12.80 -10.55
C THR A 26 20.88 -12.39 -11.75
N ILE A 27 19.89 -13.22 -12.09
CA ILE A 27 19.00 -12.99 -13.22
C ILE A 27 17.62 -12.66 -12.69
N LEU A 28 17.19 -11.42 -12.95
CA LEU A 28 15.84 -10.97 -12.69
C LEU A 28 14.93 -11.39 -13.86
N VAL A 29 13.93 -12.20 -13.56
CA VAL A 29 12.94 -12.66 -14.55
C VAL A 29 11.66 -11.85 -14.35
N ALA A 30 11.56 -10.73 -15.08
CA ALA A 30 10.43 -9.78 -15.00
C ALA A 30 9.50 -9.96 -16.20
N LEU A 31 8.71 -11.04 -16.19
CA LEU A 31 7.72 -11.35 -17.24
C LEU A 31 6.33 -11.45 -16.63
N HIS A 32 5.30 -11.27 -17.47
CA HIS A 32 3.92 -11.53 -17.06
C HIS A 32 3.78 -12.96 -16.54
N GLU A 33 3.00 -13.17 -15.46
CA GLU A 33 2.94 -14.42 -14.69
C GLU A 33 2.70 -15.67 -15.55
N LYS A 34 1.80 -15.58 -16.54
CA LYS A 34 1.54 -16.65 -17.51
C LYS A 34 2.77 -17.20 -18.24
N TYR A 35 3.86 -16.44 -18.36
CA TYR A 35 5.10 -16.85 -19.04
C TYR A 35 6.24 -17.15 -18.06
N LEU A 36 6.05 -16.86 -16.78
CA LEU A 36 7.13 -16.91 -15.78
C LEU A 36 7.62 -18.33 -15.56
N ALA A 37 6.71 -19.29 -15.46
CA ALA A 37 7.04 -20.71 -15.25
C ALA A 37 7.88 -21.28 -16.41
N ASP A 38 7.44 -21.03 -17.65
CA ASP A 38 8.14 -21.50 -18.84
C ASP A 38 9.51 -20.83 -19.01
N ALA A 39 9.61 -19.53 -18.73
CA ALA A 39 10.87 -18.81 -18.78
C ALA A 39 11.87 -19.33 -17.75
N ILE A 40 11.45 -19.54 -16.50
CA ILE A 40 12.29 -20.11 -15.44
C ILE A 40 12.77 -21.51 -15.84
N LYS A 41 11.88 -22.35 -16.37
CA LYS A 41 12.23 -23.68 -16.84
C LYS A 41 13.30 -23.61 -17.94
N ASN A 42 13.09 -22.77 -18.95
CA ASN A 42 14.04 -22.61 -20.06
C ASN A 42 15.41 -22.11 -19.60
N LEU A 43 15.44 -21.15 -18.67
CA LEU A 43 16.67 -20.63 -18.09
C LEU A 43 17.45 -21.71 -17.33
N ARG A 44 16.76 -22.52 -16.51
CA ARG A 44 17.38 -23.64 -15.79
C ARG A 44 17.93 -24.70 -16.72
N GLU A 45 17.20 -25.06 -17.78
CA GLU A 45 17.67 -26.00 -18.81
C GLU A 45 18.95 -25.51 -19.51
N LYS A 46 19.13 -24.20 -19.63
CA LYS A 46 20.36 -23.58 -20.18
C LYS A 46 21.47 -23.35 -19.15
N GLY A 47 21.26 -23.76 -17.90
CA GLY A 47 22.25 -23.70 -16.83
C GLY A 47 22.29 -22.38 -16.04
N PHE A 48 21.21 -21.61 -16.07
CA PHE A 48 21.04 -20.42 -15.24
C PHE A 48 20.24 -20.78 -13.98
N PHE A 49 20.87 -20.65 -12.81
CA PHE A 49 20.28 -21.12 -11.54
C PHE A 49 19.98 -20.00 -10.53
N ASN A 50 20.71 -18.88 -10.59
CA ASN A 50 20.50 -17.75 -9.70
C ASN A 50 19.38 -16.83 -10.25
N LEU A 51 18.14 -17.31 -10.15
CA LEU A 51 16.96 -16.66 -10.73
C LEU A 51 16.08 -16.02 -9.65
N ILE A 52 15.75 -14.74 -9.83
CA ILE A 52 14.77 -14.01 -9.02
C ILE A 52 13.58 -13.68 -9.92
N SER A 53 12.46 -14.36 -9.70
CA SER A 53 11.21 -14.08 -10.41
C SER A 53 10.53 -12.85 -9.86
N ILE A 54 10.16 -11.92 -10.72
CA ILE A 54 9.45 -10.70 -10.35
C ILE A 54 8.08 -10.74 -11.03
N SER A 55 7.02 -10.96 -10.24
CA SER A 55 5.65 -10.76 -10.72
C SER A 55 5.20 -9.32 -10.51
N PHE A 56 4.21 -8.89 -11.28
CA PHE A 56 3.67 -7.54 -11.21
C PHE A 56 3.10 -7.19 -9.83
N ASP A 57 2.53 -8.17 -9.12
CA ASP A 57 1.96 -7.96 -7.79
C ASP A 57 2.93 -8.33 -6.65
N SER A 58 4.20 -8.58 -6.96
CA SER A 58 5.20 -8.93 -5.93
C SER A 58 5.66 -7.72 -5.12
N ASP A 59 5.95 -7.94 -3.84
CA ASP A 59 6.59 -6.95 -2.97
C ASP A 59 7.93 -6.47 -3.55
N ILE A 60 8.69 -7.37 -4.17
CA ILE A 60 9.98 -7.04 -4.83
C ILE A 60 9.76 -6.02 -5.95
N TRP A 61 8.76 -6.22 -6.80
CA TRP A 61 8.45 -5.26 -7.86
C TRP A 61 8.03 -3.90 -7.31
N SER A 62 7.22 -3.91 -6.25
CA SER A 62 6.79 -2.69 -5.58
C SER A 62 7.98 -1.94 -4.97
N SER A 63 8.93 -2.63 -4.34
CA SER A 63 10.15 -2.04 -3.81
C SER A 63 11.07 -1.48 -4.90
N ILE A 64 11.23 -2.19 -6.03
CA ILE A 64 12.04 -1.69 -7.16
C ILE A 64 11.42 -0.41 -7.73
N ARG A 65 10.11 -0.40 -7.96
CA ARG A 65 9.40 0.80 -8.44
C ARG A 65 9.48 1.95 -7.45
N TRP A 66 9.33 1.66 -6.16
CA TRP A 66 9.47 2.65 -5.10
C TRP A 66 10.87 3.30 -5.13
N ASN A 67 11.93 2.49 -5.15
CA ASN A 67 13.30 2.99 -5.20
C ASN A 67 13.57 3.82 -6.46
N TRP A 68 13.07 3.35 -7.61
CA TRP A 68 13.20 4.09 -8.85
C TRP A 68 12.50 5.44 -8.79
N LEU A 69 11.24 5.48 -8.33
CA LEU A 69 10.45 6.70 -8.23
C LEU A 69 11.11 7.68 -7.25
N TYR A 70 11.53 7.18 -6.10
CA TYR A 70 12.21 7.98 -5.07
C TYR A 70 13.49 8.64 -5.62
N GLU A 71 14.36 7.88 -6.30
CA GLU A 71 15.58 8.42 -6.90
C GLU A 71 15.31 9.37 -8.06
N HIS A 72 14.28 9.09 -8.87
CA HIS A 72 13.85 9.97 -9.95
C HIS A 72 13.40 11.33 -9.42
N GLU A 73 12.46 11.34 -8.48
CA GLU A 73 11.92 12.57 -7.89
C GLU A 73 13.01 13.38 -7.16
N ARG A 74 13.91 12.69 -6.45
CA ARG A 74 15.05 13.33 -5.78
C ARG A 74 15.96 14.07 -6.77
N LYS A 75 16.19 13.50 -7.97
CA LYS A 75 16.96 14.16 -9.04
C LYS A 75 16.21 15.34 -9.66
N CYS A 76 14.88 15.27 -9.71
CA CYS A 76 14.03 16.35 -10.21
C CYS A 76 13.79 17.48 -9.19
N GLY A 77 14.27 17.34 -7.95
CA GLY A 77 14.11 18.34 -6.90
C GLY A 77 12.73 18.34 -6.23
N THR A 78 11.90 17.32 -6.50
CA THR A 78 10.63 17.13 -5.80
C THR A 78 10.89 16.40 -4.49
N THR A 79 10.37 16.91 -3.37
CA THR A 79 10.37 16.18 -2.10
C THR A 79 9.16 15.25 -2.01
N PHE A 80 9.42 13.94 -2.06
CA PHE A 80 8.41 12.93 -1.75
C PHE A 80 8.44 12.62 -0.25
N LEU A 81 7.27 12.52 0.37
CA LEU A 81 7.13 12.15 1.77
C LEU A 81 7.03 10.62 1.84
N SER A 82 7.98 9.95 2.50
CA SER A 82 7.80 8.52 2.79
C SER A 82 6.62 8.33 3.74
N LEU A 83 6.05 7.13 3.78
CA LEU A 83 4.98 6.80 4.74
C LEU A 83 5.47 7.03 6.18
N GLU A 84 6.75 6.84 6.40
CA GLU A 84 7.54 6.94 7.63
C GLU A 84 7.60 8.39 8.11
N ASP A 85 7.98 9.27 7.19
CA ASP A 85 7.96 10.71 7.39
C ASP A 85 6.53 11.22 7.59
N ALA A 86 5.53 10.58 6.97
CA ALA A 86 4.13 10.93 7.14
C ALA A 86 3.59 10.46 8.51
N LEU A 87 4.00 9.28 8.98
CA LEU A 87 3.68 8.73 10.30
C LEU A 87 4.31 9.53 11.44
N ASN A 88 5.50 10.10 11.21
CA ASN A 88 6.15 11.06 12.13
C ASN A 88 5.55 12.47 12.06
N LYS A 89 4.73 12.76 11.03
CA LYS A 89 3.94 13.99 10.91
C LYS A 89 2.52 13.76 11.42
N ASP A 90 1.71 14.80 11.33
CA ASP A 90 0.31 14.85 11.75
C ASP A 90 -0.58 13.98 10.83
N LEU A 91 -0.51 12.64 11.03
CA LEU A 91 -1.32 11.62 10.37
C LEU A 91 -2.37 11.08 11.34
N HIS A 92 -3.64 11.21 10.96
CA HIS A 92 -4.77 10.60 11.64
C HIS A 92 -5.46 9.58 10.76
N VAL A 93 -5.54 8.32 11.21
CA VAL A 93 -6.36 7.29 10.58
C VAL A 93 -7.53 6.99 11.49
N TYR A 94 -8.71 7.43 11.12
CA TYR A 94 -9.91 7.17 11.88
C TYR A 94 -10.37 5.73 11.68
N VAL A 95 -10.65 5.03 12.78
CA VAL A 95 -11.16 3.65 12.76
C VAL A 95 -12.66 3.72 13.03
N ALA A 96 -13.47 3.47 12.01
CA ALA A 96 -14.92 3.54 12.09
C ALA A 96 -15.49 2.38 12.89
N HIS A 97 -16.27 2.72 13.92
CA HIS A 97 -16.99 1.80 14.79
C HIS A 97 -18.48 2.14 14.87
N SER A 98 -19.32 1.11 14.86
CA SER A 98 -20.77 1.23 15.09
C SER A 98 -21.17 0.51 16.38
N ILE A 99 -22.28 0.94 16.97
CA ILE A 99 -22.91 0.20 18.08
C ILE A 99 -23.35 -1.22 17.70
N THR A 100 -23.47 -1.51 16.40
CA THR A 100 -23.82 -2.83 15.85
C THR A 100 -22.61 -3.70 15.56
N ASP A 101 -21.40 -3.24 15.87
CA ASP A 101 -20.18 -4.00 15.62
C ASP A 101 -20.17 -5.30 16.41
N LYS A 102 -19.72 -6.37 15.75
CA LYS A 102 -19.50 -7.65 16.42
C LYS A 102 -18.22 -7.59 17.22
N THR A 103 -18.24 -8.19 18.42
CA THR A 103 -17.03 -8.45 19.21
C THR A 103 -16.03 -9.24 18.37
N LEU A 104 -14.81 -8.72 18.23
CA LEU A 104 -13.73 -9.39 17.54
C LEU A 104 -13.11 -10.46 18.46
N LYS A 105 -12.68 -11.57 17.86
CA LYS A 105 -11.92 -12.61 18.57
C LYS A 105 -10.52 -12.12 18.92
N ASP A 106 -9.91 -11.42 17.98
CA ASP A 106 -8.58 -10.83 18.12
C ASP A 106 -8.72 -9.36 18.48
N VAL A 107 -8.09 -8.96 19.59
CA VAL A 107 -8.02 -7.57 20.03
C VAL A 107 -6.70 -6.99 19.56
N PHE A 108 -6.76 -6.07 18.61
CA PHE A 108 -5.57 -5.34 18.16
C PHE A 108 -5.45 -4.03 18.94
N PRO A 109 -4.27 -3.72 19.51
CA PRO A 109 -4.05 -2.42 20.12
C PRO A 109 -4.27 -1.32 19.08
N ILE A 110 -4.82 -0.19 19.54
CA ILE A 110 -4.94 1.01 18.72
C ILE A 110 -3.55 1.59 18.55
N ARG A 111 -3.13 1.82 17.31
CA ARG A 111 -1.80 2.39 17.00
C ARG A 111 -1.81 3.90 17.25
N LYS A 112 -0.64 4.52 17.40
CA LYS A 112 -0.55 5.97 17.75
C LYS A 112 -1.27 6.89 16.76
N PHE A 113 -1.25 6.54 15.47
CA PHE A 113 -1.92 7.27 14.41
C PHE A 113 -3.40 6.88 14.23
N GLU A 114 -3.90 5.86 14.94
CA GLU A 114 -5.28 5.39 14.83
C GLU A 114 -6.19 6.10 15.85
N ILE A 115 -7.30 6.67 15.38
CA ILE A 115 -8.30 7.35 16.21
C ILE A 115 -9.65 6.65 16.09
N PRO A 116 -10.16 5.98 17.13
CA PRO A 116 -11.49 5.40 17.08
C PRO A 116 -12.56 6.48 16.90
N ILE A 117 -13.46 6.31 15.93
CA ILE A 117 -14.62 7.17 15.72
C ILE A 117 -15.90 6.35 15.73
N GLN A 118 -16.90 6.80 16.50
CA GLN A 118 -18.23 6.23 16.43
C GLN A 118 -19.01 6.83 15.24
N VAL A 119 -19.51 5.97 14.36
CA VAL A 119 -20.39 6.35 13.25
C VAL A 119 -21.87 6.16 13.61
N GLY A 120 -22.74 6.94 12.97
CA GLY A 120 -24.17 6.94 13.24
C GLY A 120 -24.49 7.31 14.68
N ALA A 121 -23.63 8.11 15.32
CA ALA A 121 -23.73 8.41 16.73
C ALA A 121 -25.05 9.15 17.06
N ILE A 122 -25.59 9.97 16.15
CA ILE A 122 -26.86 10.67 16.37
C ILE A 122 -28.07 9.72 16.42
N LEU A 123 -27.93 8.51 15.86
CA LEU A 123 -29.02 7.53 15.76
C LEU A 123 -29.14 6.65 17.01
N THR A 124 -28.33 6.91 18.04
CA THR A 124 -28.29 6.12 19.27
C THR A 124 -27.85 6.95 20.48
N ASP A 125 -28.43 6.64 21.63
CA ASP A 125 -28.03 7.22 22.91
C ASP A 125 -26.71 6.63 23.44
N LYS A 126 -26.30 5.47 22.92
CA LYS A 126 -25.08 4.79 23.38
C LYS A 126 -23.86 5.42 22.72
N LYS A 127 -23.03 6.10 23.52
CA LYS A 127 -21.75 6.68 23.07
C LYS A 127 -20.60 5.75 23.46
N ILE A 128 -19.95 5.12 22.48
CA ILE A 128 -18.88 4.14 22.68
C ILE A 128 -17.48 4.73 22.60
N PHE A 129 -17.33 5.91 21.97
CA PHE A 129 -16.07 6.64 21.85
C PHE A 129 -16.26 8.14 22.08
N SER A 130 -15.17 8.83 22.41
CA SER A 130 -15.14 10.28 22.61
C SER A 130 -15.32 11.04 21.29
N ILE A 131 -14.64 10.59 20.23
CA ILE A 131 -14.76 11.09 18.86
C ILE A 131 -15.94 10.40 18.19
N ARG A 132 -16.85 11.21 17.66
CA ARG A 132 -18.09 10.74 17.05
C ARG A 132 -18.44 11.59 15.84
N ASP A 133 -19.06 10.95 14.87
CA ASP A 133 -19.50 11.64 13.66
C ASP A 133 -20.67 12.61 13.90
N ASP A 134 -21.27 12.68 15.09
CA ASP A 134 -22.36 13.60 15.45
C ASP A 134 -21.90 14.94 16.06
N GLN A 135 -20.59 15.16 16.16
CA GLN A 135 -20.00 16.37 16.72
C GLN A 135 -19.69 17.40 15.62
N GLY A 136 -19.75 18.70 15.91
CA GLY A 136 -19.41 19.74 14.93
C GLY A 136 -20.26 19.69 13.66
N GLU A 137 -19.69 20.04 12.51
CA GLU A 137 -20.39 19.95 11.23
C GLU A 137 -20.44 18.49 10.76
N ASN A 138 -21.64 17.96 10.54
CA ASN A 138 -21.80 16.54 10.25
C ASN A 138 -23.05 16.19 9.43
N ILE A 139 -23.12 14.90 9.06
CA ILE A 139 -24.26 14.24 8.41
C ILE A 139 -24.56 12.89 9.08
N SER A 140 -24.33 12.78 10.40
CA SER A 140 -24.46 11.52 11.16
C SER A 140 -25.85 10.90 11.01
N GLU A 141 -26.89 11.73 10.82
CA GLU A 141 -28.28 11.30 10.67
C GLU A 141 -28.49 10.46 9.40
N LYS A 142 -27.59 10.60 8.43
CA LYS A 142 -27.60 9.86 7.16
C LYS A 142 -26.81 8.56 7.20
N ASN A 143 -26.28 8.15 8.37
CA ASN A 143 -25.46 6.95 8.49
C ASN A 143 -26.17 5.67 8.00
N ARG A 144 -27.51 5.60 8.10
CA ARG A 144 -28.27 4.46 7.53
C ARG A 144 -28.14 4.33 6.01
N GLN A 145 -27.90 5.42 5.28
CA GLN A 145 -27.71 5.41 3.83
C GLN A 145 -26.23 5.52 3.41
N TYR A 146 -25.42 6.22 4.22
CA TYR A 146 -24.05 6.58 3.87
C TYR A 146 -22.99 5.77 4.62
N CYS A 147 -23.37 4.99 5.63
CA CYS A 147 -22.48 4.18 6.45
C CYS A 147 -21.24 4.98 6.90
N GLU A 148 -20.03 4.44 6.73
CA GLU A 148 -18.77 5.06 7.14
C GLU A 148 -18.45 6.38 6.39
N LEU A 149 -19.18 6.73 5.32
CA LEU A 149 -19.04 8.04 4.67
C LEU A 149 -19.43 9.18 5.61
N THR A 150 -20.24 8.94 6.65
CA THR A 150 -20.52 9.96 7.66
C THR A 150 -19.27 10.32 8.48
N ALA A 151 -18.40 9.34 8.76
CA ALA A 151 -17.08 9.62 9.33
C ALA A 151 -16.18 10.36 8.34
N LEU A 152 -16.14 9.98 7.06
CA LEU A 152 -15.34 10.71 6.06
C LEU A 152 -15.78 12.18 5.90
N TYR A 153 -17.10 12.43 5.91
CA TYR A 153 -17.62 13.80 5.91
C TYR A 153 -17.18 14.55 7.16
N TRP A 154 -17.31 13.92 8.33
CA TRP A 154 -16.89 14.50 9.59
C TRP A 154 -15.40 14.85 9.59
N ILE A 155 -14.54 13.94 9.12
CA ILE A 155 -13.10 14.15 8.99
C ILE A 155 -12.81 15.36 8.08
N TRP A 156 -13.46 15.41 6.91
CA TRP A 156 -13.30 16.54 5.98
C TRP A 156 -13.61 17.90 6.63
N LYS A 157 -14.63 17.96 7.48
CA LYS A 157 -15.06 19.22 8.10
C LYS A 157 -14.29 19.57 9.37
N ASN A 158 -13.93 18.59 10.18
CA ASN A 158 -13.51 18.79 11.56
C ASN A 158 -12.02 18.48 11.81
N ASP A 159 -11.37 17.65 10.99
CA ASP A 159 -9.93 17.40 11.11
C ASP A 159 -9.12 18.40 10.24
N LYS A 160 -7.98 18.85 10.78
CA LYS A 160 -7.00 19.73 10.13
C LYS A 160 -5.62 19.09 9.97
N SER A 161 -5.50 17.80 10.32
CA SER A 161 -4.30 17.00 10.12
C SER A 161 -3.86 17.06 8.66
N LYS A 162 -2.55 17.01 8.45
CA LYS A 162 -1.98 17.07 7.10
C LYS A 162 -2.40 15.85 6.28
N TYR A 163 -2.54 14.71 6.95
CA TYR A 163 -3.02 13.47 6.36
C TYR A 163 -4.12 12.89 7.24
N ALA A 164 -5.29 12.70 6.65
CA ALA A 164 -6.41 12.03 7.29
C ALA A 164 -6.83 10.81 6.47
N GLY A 165 -7.09 9.70 7.16
CA GLY A 165 -7.51 8.44 6.56
C GLY A 165 -8.70 7.84 7.30
N LEU A 166 -9.35 6.87 6.66
CA LEU A 166 -10.43 6.09 7.26
C LEU A 166 -10.13 4.60 7.09
N SER A 167 -10.34 3.83 8.16
CA SER A 167 -10.35 2.38 8.14
C SER A 167 -11.58 1.86 8.89
N HIS A 168 -11.86 0.57 8.73
CA HIS A 168 -13.01 -0.08 9.35
C HIS A 168 -12.55 -0.88 10.58
N TYR A 169 -13.38 -0.98 11.63
CA TYR A 169 -12.98 -1.58 12.91
C TYR A 169 -12.25 -2.94 12.82
N ARG A 170 -12.71 -3.82 11.91
CA ARG A 170 -12.12 -5.16 11.64
C ARG A 170 -11.20 -5.26 10.42
N ARG A 171 -11.02 -4.20 9.64
CA ARG A 171 -10.18 -4.17 8.43
C ARG A 171 -9.28 -2.95 8.49
N ARG A 172 -8.19 -3.09 9.24
CA ARG A 172 -7.16 -2.06 9.43
C ARG A 172 -6.06 -2.22 8.39
N PHE A 173 -5.36 -1.13 8.08
CA PHE A 173 -4.20 -1.18 7.21
C PHE A 173 -3.07 -1.96 7.90
N LYS A 174 -2.42 -2.87 7.16
CA LYS A 174 -1.22 -3.56 7.64
C LYS A 174 -0.01 -2.65 7.43
N ILE A 175 0.11 -1.64 8.29
CA ILE A 175 1.28 -0.76 8.36
C ILE A 175 2.15 -1.27 9.50
N ASN A 176 3.32 -1.84 9.20
CA ASN A 176 4.26 -2.25 10.24
C ASN A 176 5.15 -1.05 10.59
N GLU A 177 5.43 -0.82 11.87
CA GLU A 177 6.38 0.21 12.31
C GLU A 177 7.82 -0.09 11.85
N GLU A 178 8.15 -1.34 11.52
CA GLU A 178 9.45 -1.76 10.93
C GLU A 178 9.48 -1.72 9.39
N GLN A 179 8.33 -1.54 8.75
CA GLN A 179 8.24 -1.14 7.34
C GLN A 179 7.98 0.38 7.26
N ALA A 180 8.25 1.06 8.37
CA ALA A 180 8.29 2.49 8.52
C ALA A 180 9.66 2.90 9.11
#